data_AF-A0A9N9RQG0-F1
#
_entry.id   AF-A0A9N9RQG0-F1
#
_cell.length_a   1.000
_cell.length_b   1.000
_cell.length_c   1.000
_cell.angle_alpha   90.00
_cell.angle_beta   90.00
_cell.angle_gamma   90.00
#
_symmetry.space_group_name_H-M   'P 1'
#
loop_
_entity.id
_entity.type
_entity.pdbx_description
1 polymer ?
#
loop_
_entity_poly.entity_id
_entity_poly.type
_entity_poly.pdbx_seq_one_letter_code
_entity_poly.pdbx_strand_id
1 'polypeptide(L)'
;MKLFIILALCIMSANCDLHPITSEEAETLRTLWSQVKHREADILYVIFKENPDIQAHFPAFVGKDLEALRKSLAFAIHSTRIVSFFSKIATLAGDPSNLPASKTLMNELGSSHKSRGIQKEFFNKFRASLDDFMQRQSSWNDNAAAVWNKASDNFYFVLFASLDGNPVN
;
A
#
# COMPACT_ATOMS: atom_id res chain seq x y z
N MET A 1 39.71 25.58 7.93
CA MET A 1 38.45 26.29 8.26
C MET A 1 37.67 26.53 6.98
N LYS A 2 36.35 26.24 7.02
CA LYS A 2 35.30 26.69 6.08
C LYS A 2 35.32 26.08 4.68
N LEU A 3 34.68 24.93 4.56
CA LEU A 3 33.91 24.50 3.39
C LEU A 3 32.67 23.72 3.89
N PHE A 4 31.95 24.33 4.84
CA PHE A 4 30.56 24.01 5.12
C PHE A 4 29.72 25.01 4.32
N ILE A 5 29.56 24.75 3.03
CA ILE A 5 28.67 25.51 2.16
C ILE A 5 27.84 24.48 1.41
N ILE A 6 26.61 24.31 1.91
CA ILE A 6 25.42 23.97 1.14
C ILE A 6 25.41 22.52 0.62
N LEU A 7 25.20 21.58 1.53
CA LEU A 7 24.37 20.40 1.28
C LEU A 7 22.97 20.66 1.85
N ALA A 8 22.33 21.72 1.34
CA ALA A 8 20.97 22.12 1.64
C ALA A 8 20.19 22.23 0.32
N LEU A 9 20.11 21.10 -0.40
CA LEU A 9 19.40 20.85 -1.66
C LEU A 9 19.24 19.32 -1.68
N CYS A 10 18.11 18.67 -1.42
CA CYS A 10 16.71 19.07 -1.45
C CYS A 10 16.01 18.39 -0.27
N ILE A 11 15.71 19.14 0.80
CA ILE A 11 14.47 18.87 1.52
C ILE A 11 13.42 19.48 0.61
N MET A 12 13.02 18.76 -0.45
CA MET A 12 11.69 18.99 -1.00
C MET A 12 10.79 18.91 0.21
N SER A 13 10.10 19.99 0.51
CA SER A 13 8.94 19.94 1.38
C SER A 13 8.15 18.71 0.94
N ALA A 14 8.14 17.67 1.77
CA ALA A 14 7.14 16.64 1.68
C ALA A 14 5.85 17.39 1.98
N ASN A 15 5.25 17.96 0.93
CA ASN A 15 4.03 18.72 1.03
C ASN A 15 3.01 17.79 1.69
N CYS A 16 2.35 18.32 2.72
CA CYS A 16 1.27 17.67 3.45
C CYS A 16 0.01 17.51 2.58
N ASP A 17 0.14 17.15 1.31
CA ASP A 17 -0.93 17.21 0.32
C ASP A 17 -1.03 15.92 -0.49
N LEU A 18 -2.27 15.50 -0.69
CA LEU A 18 -2.65 14.45 -1.62
C LEU A 18 -2.47 14.97 -3.06
N HIS A 19 -1.67 14.30 -3.87
CA HIS A 19 -1.42 14.66 -5.26
C HIS A 19 -2.39 13.91 -6.18
N PRO A 20 -3.47 14.53 -6.71
CA PRO A 20 -4.50 13.79 -7.42
C PRO A 20 -3.95 12.94 -8.58
N ILE A 21 -4.38 11.69 -8.65
CA ILE A 21 -4.10 10.80 -9.79
C ILE A 21 -4.96 11.27 -10.97
N THR A 22 -4.33 11.55 -12.11
CA THR A 22 -5.04 11.91 -13.35
C THR A 22 -5.72 10.68 -13.96
N SER A 23 -6.61 10.88 -14.94
CA SER A 23 -7.26 9.75 -15.62
C SER A 23 -6.24 8.87 -16.37
N GLU A 24 -5.22 9.46 -17.00
CA GLU A 24 -4.13 8.76 -17.68
C GLU A 24 -3.23 7.98 -16.71
N GLU A 25 -2.85 8.59 -15.59
CA GLU A 25 -2.10 7.90 -14.54
C GLU A 25 -2.92 6.75 -13.96
N ALA A 26 -4.24 6.92 -13.82
CA ALA A 26 -5.11 5.86 -13.33
C ALA A 26 -5.22 4.67 -14.29
N GLU A 27 -5.18 4.89 -15.60
CA GLU A 27 -5.08 3.80 -16.59
C GLU A 27 -3.77 3.03 -16.45
N THR A 28 -2.66 3.74 -16.26
CA THR A 28 -1.35 3.13 -15.96
C THR A 28 -1.43 2.31 -14.68
N LEU A 29 -1.98 2.87 -13.59
CA LEU A 29 -2.14 2.18 -12.31
C LEU A 29 -2.98 0.91 -12.44
N ARG A 30 -4.13 0.98 -13.12
CA ARG A 30 -5.01 -0.17 -13.37
C ARG A 30 -4.32 -1.24 -14.23
N THR A 31 -3.51 -0.83 -15.20
CA THR A 31 -2.73 -1.74 -16.05
C THR A 31 -1.63 -2.47 -15.28
N LEU A 32 -0.94 -1.79 -14.36
CA LEU A 32 0.03 -2.43 -13.47
C LEU A 32 -0.68 -3.42 -12.54
N TRP A 33 -1.75 -2.96 -11.90
CA TRP A 33 -2.48 -3.77 -10.92
C TRP A 33 -3.14 -5.01 -11.55
N SER A 34 -3.61 -4.93 -12.80
CA SER A 34 -4.25 -6.07 -13.48
C SER A 34 -3.31 -7.27 -13.69
N GLN A 35 -2.00 -7.03 -13.76
CA GLN A 35 -0.98 -8.07 -13.94
C GLN A 35 -0.77 -8.91 -12.66
N VAL A 36 -1.13 -8.37 -11.50
CA VAL A 36 -0.86 -9.00 -10.20
C VAL A 36 -2.12 -9.33 -9.38
N LYS A 37 -3.26 -8.69 -9.66
CA LYS A 37 -4.46 -8.78 -8.80
C LYS A 37 -5.10 -10.17 -8.71
N HIS A 38 -4.68 -11.12 -9.54
CA HIS A 38 -5.12 -12.53 -9.48
C HIS A 38 -4.06 -13.44 -8.82
N ARG A 39 -3.10 -12.84 -8.12
CA ARG A 39 -2.02 -13.50 -7.40
C ARG A 39 -2.10 -13.21 -5.91
N GLU A 40 -3.31 -13.19 -5.37
CA GLU A 40 -3.60 -12.74 -4.01
C GLU A 40 -2.78 -13.51 -2.97
N ALA A 41 -2.79 -14.84 -3.07
CA ALA A 41 -2.02 -15.69 -2.17
C ALA A 41 -0.50 -15.46 -2.29
N ASP A 42 0.01 -15.18 -3.50
CA ASP A 42 1.44 -14.92 -3.69
C ASP A 42 1.85 -13.59 -3.07
N ILE A 43 1.02 -12.55 -3.24
CA ILE A 43 1.25 -11.22 -2.65
C ILE A 43 1.36 -11.35 -1.12
N LEU A 44 0.36 -11.95 -0.48
CA LEU A 44 0.36 -12.10 0.98
C LEU A 44 1.50 -13.02 1.46
N TYR A 45 1.81 -14.07 0.71
CA TYR A 45 2.90 -14.99 1.04
C TYR A 45 4.25 -14.28 1.03
N VAL A 46 4.55 -13.47 0.02
CA VAL A 46 5.81 -12.72 -0.05
C VAL A 46 5.92 -11.73 1.12
N ILE A 47 4.83 -11.02 1.43
CA ILE A 47 4.80 -10.06 2.55
C ILE A 47 5.10 -10.76 3.88
N PHE A 48 4.47 -11.90 4.16
CA PHE A 48 4.74 -12.65 5.41
C PHE A 48 6.11 -13.31 5.42
N LYS A 49 6.61 -13.75 4.27
CA LYS A 49 7.94 -14.35 4.15
C LYS A 49 9.05 -13.34 4.46
N GLU A 50 8.90 -12.11 3.96
CA GLU A 50 9.85 -11.01 4.19
C GLU A 50 9.65 -10.37 5.57
N ASN A 51 8.44 -10.43 6.12
CA ASN A 51 8.07 -9.81 7.41
C ASN A 51 7.26 -10.79 8.30
N PRO A 52 7.93 -11.77 8.94
CA PRO A 52 7.25 -12.72 9.83
C PRO A 52 6.56 -12.06 11.03
N ASP A 53 7.02 -10.89 11.43
CA ASP A 53 6.40 -10.04 12.45
C ASP A 53 5.04 -9.51 12.02
N ILE A 54 4.84 -9.21 10.72
CA ILE A 54 3.50 -8.91 10.19
C ILE A 54 2.58 -10.13 10.35
N GLN A 55 3.04 -11.35 10.02
CA GLN A 55 2.23 -12.57 10.19
C GLN A 55 1.79 -12.76 11.65
N ALA A 56 2.65 -12.40 12.62
CA ALA A 56 2.37 -12.54 14.04
C ALA A 56 1.18 -11.69 14.52
N HIS A 57 0.80 -10.64 13.78
CA HIS A 57 -0.39 -9.84 14.07
C HIS A 57 -1.72 -10.48 13.62
N PHE A 58 -1.68 -11.63 12.94
CA PHE A 58 -2.88 -12.32 12.48
C PHE A 58 -3.15 -13.55 13.37
N PRO A 59 -4.16 -13.52 14.26
CA PRO A 59 -4.44 -14.64 15.17
C PRO A 59 -4.69 -15.99 14.45
N ALA A 60 -5.22 -15.95 13.22
CA ALA A 60 -5.44 -17.14 12.41
C ALA A 60 -4.15 -17.78 11.89
N PHE A 61 -3.03 -17.03 11.86
CA PHE A 61 -1.78 -17.39 11.17
C PHE A 61 -0.55 -17.39 12.09
N VAL A 62 -0.59 -16.72 13.24
CA VAL A 62 0.52 -16.66 14.18
C VAL A 62 0.99 -18.05 14.60
N GLY A 63 2.31 -18.25 14.58
CA GLY A 63 2.97 -19.52 14.95
C GLY A 63 2.80 -20.67 13.97
N LYS A 64 2.07 -20.48 12.86
CA LYS A 64 1.89 -21.51 11.83
C LYS A 64 2.96 -21.40 10.75
N ASP A 65 3.35 -22.55 10.20
CA ASP A 65 4.25 -22.63 9.06
C ASP A 65 3.63 -21.96 7.82
N LEU A 66 4.40 -21.08 7.17
CA LEU A 66 3.92 -20.25 6.07
C LEU A 66 3.63 -21.09 4.80
N GLU A 67 4.41 -22.14 4.54
CA GLU A 67 4.18 -23.02 3.39
C GLU A 67 2.86 -23.79 3.51
N ALA A 68 2.56 -24.27 4.71
CA ALA A 68 1.28 -24.89 5.03
C ALA A 68 0.13 -23.87 4.97
N LEU A 69 0.34 -22.66 5.49
CA LEU A 69 -0.66 -21.59 5.46
C LEU A 69 -1.08 -21.20 4.04
N ARG A 70 -0.12 -21.06 3.12
CA ARG A 70 -0.38 -20.61 1.73
C ARG A 70 -1.43 -21.46 1.02
N LYS A 71 -1.54 -22.75 1.39
CA LYS A 71 -2.49 -23.71 0.81
C LYS A 71 -3.84 -23.75 1.54
N SER A 72 -3.98 -23.02 2.65
CA SER A 72 -5.18 -23.04 3.47
C SER A 72 -6.27 -22.09 2.96
N LEU A 73 -7.53 -22.47 3.16
CA LEU A 73 -8.70 -21.64 2.82
C LEU A 73 -8.67 -20.29 3.56
N ALA A 74 -8.25 -20.29 4.84
CA ALA A 74 -8.19 -19.07 5.64
C ALA A 74 -7.21 -18.05 5.05
N PHE A 75 -6.07 -18.52 4.56
CA PHE A 75 -5.08 -17.67 3.90
C PHE A 75 -5.62 -17.11 2.59
N ALA A 76 -6.22 -17.95 1.74
CA ALA A 76 -6.84 -17.52 0.48
C ALA A 76 -7.91 -16.44 0.70
N ILE A 77 -8.82 -16.64 1.69
CA ILE A 77 -9.85 -15.66 2.04
C ILE A 77 -9.21 -14.33 2.46
N HIS A 78 -8.18 -14.37 3.30
CA HIS A 78 -7.56 -13.15 3.79
C HIS A 78 -6.82 -12.40 2.68
N SER A 79 -6.07 -13.11 1.85
CA SER A 79 -5.39 -12.52 0.69
C SER A 79 -6.38 -11.87 -0.27
N THR A 80 -7.52 -12.52 -0.56
CA THR A 80 -8.55 -11.95 -1.43
C THR A 80 -9.13 -10.66 -0.86
N ARG A 81 -9.33 -10.55 0.45
CA ARG A 81 -9.82 -9.31 1.09
C ARG A 81 -8.85 -8.14 0.89
N ILE A 82 -7.56 -8.37 1.09
CA ILE A 82 -6.52 -7.35 0.90
C ILE A 82 -6.50 -6.88 -0.55
N VAL A 83 -6.38 -7.80 -1.51
CA VAL A 83 -6.29 -7.44 -2.93
C VAL A 83 -7.60 -6.81 -3.45
N SER A 84 -8.76 -7.26 -2.96
CA SER A 84 -10.04 -6.65 -3.33
C SER A 84 -10.12 -5.19 -2.88
N PHE A 85 -9.58 -4.87 -1.71
CA PHE A 85 -9.50 -3.50 -1.24
C PHE A 85 -8.63 -2.63 -2.15
N PHE A 86 -7.40 -3.05 -2.46
CA PHE A 86 -6.54 -2.31 -3.40
C PHE A 86 -7.14 -2.20 -4.80
N SER A 87 -7.83 -3.24 -5.27
CA SER A 87 -8.58 -3.21 -6.54
C SER A 87 -9.69 -2.17 -6.56
N LYS A 88 -10.38 -1.99 -5.43
CA LYS A 88 -11.41 -0.96 -5.28
C LYS A 88 -10.79 0.44 -5.33
N ILE A 89 -9.68 0.67 -4.64
CA ILE A 89 -8.95 1.95 -4.69
C ILE A 89 -8.46 2.25 -6.12
N ALA A 90 -7.86 1.28 -6.81
CA ALA A 90 -7.39 1.45 -8.19
C ALA A 90 -8.53 1.74 -9.18
N THR A 91 -9.72 1.16 -8.95
CA THR A 91 -10.92 1.44 -9.75
C THR A 91 -11.40 2.88 -9.58
N LEU A 92 -11.34 3.42 -8.37
CA LEU A 92 -11.80 4.78 -8.06
C LEU A 92 -10.80 5.87 -8.50
N ALA A 93 -9.54 5.52 -8.76
CA ALA A 93 -8.51 6.46 -9.16
C ALA A 93 -8.78 7.12 -10.52
N GLY A 94 -8.36 8.38 -10.67
CA GLY A 94 -8.43 9.14 -11.93
C GLY A 94 -9.73 9.92 -12.15
N ASP A 95 -10.67 9.84 -11.22
CA ASP A 95 -11.92 10.59 -11.23
C ASP A 95 -12.03 11.43 -9.93
N PRO A 96 -12.00 12.77 -10.02
CA PRO A 96 -12.13 13.65 -8.87
C PRO A 96 -13.41 13.44 -8.05
N SER A 97 -14.50 13.01 -8.69
CA SER A 97 -15.78 12.74 -8.00
C SER A 97 -15.70 11.52 -7.07
N ASN A 98 -14.75 10.61 -7.31
CA ASN A 98 -14.51 9.42 -6.51
C ASN A 98 -13.49 9.64 -5.37
N LEU A 99 -12.85 10.80 -5.31
CA LEU A 99 -11.85 11.10 -4.29
C LEU A 99 -12.42 11.01 -2.86
N PRO A 100 -13.61 11.55 -2.54
CA PRO A 100 -14.20 11.40 -1.21
C PRO A 100 -14.43 9.93 -0.83
N ALA A 101 -14.96 9.12 -1.76
CA ALA A 101 -15.18 7.69 -1.53
C ALA A 101 -13.86 6.94 -1.27
N SER A 102 -12.81 7.29 -2.02
CA SER A 102 -11.47 6.72 -1.84
C SER A 102 -10.91 7.07 -0.45
N LYS A 103 -11.01 8.34 -0.03
CA LYS A 103 -10.59 8.80 1.30
C LYS A 103 -11.33 8.07 2.42
N THR A 104 -12.65 7.91 2.31
CA THR A 104 -13.45 7.15 3.28
C THR A 104 -12.91 5.73 3.47
N LEU A 105 -12.66 4.99 2.38
CA LEU A 105 -12.15 3.62 2.44
C LEU A 105 -10.75 3.54 3.08
N MET A 106 -9.87 4.49 2.74
CA MET A 106 -8.52 4.55 3.30
C MET A 106 -8.52 4.93 4.79
N ASN A 107 -9.39 5.86 5.20
CA ASN A 107 -9.60 6.20 6.60
C ASN A 107 -10.18 5.02 7.40
N GLU A 108 -11.19 4.32 6.87
CA GLU A 108 -11.73 3.12 7.51
C GLU A 108 -10.67 2.04 7.70
N LEU A 109 -9.80 1.86 6.70
CA LEU A 109 -8.66 0.96 6.82
C LEU A 109 -7.73 1.40 7.95
N GLY A 110 -7.31 2.66 8.00
CA GLY A 110 -6.44 3.21 9.04
C GLY A 110 -7.04 3.07 10.44
N SER A 111 -8.29 3.51 10.63
CA SER A 111 -9.01 3.41 11.89
C SER A 111 -9.14 1.96 12.38
N SER A 112 -9.48 1.04 11.48
CA SER A 112 -9.62 -0.38 11.85
C SER A 112 -8.28 -1.05 12.19
N HIS A 113 -7.17 -0.58 11.64
CA HIS A 113 -5.83 -1.10 11.97
C HIS A 113 -5.27 -0.45 13.23
N LYS A 114 -5.62 0.82 13.50
CA LYS A 114 -5.34 1.48 14.78
C LYS A 114 -5.95 0.72 15.95
N SER A 115 -7.23 0.31 15.84
CA SER A 115 -7.90 -0.45 16.90
C SER A 115 -7.33 -1.85 17.15
N ARG A 116 -6.55 -2.38 16.20
CA ARG A 116 -5.79 -3.63 16.31
C ARG A 116 -4.35 -3.43 16.82
N GLY A 117 -3.97 -2.20 17.18
CA GLY A 117 -2.62 -1.87 17.65
C GLY A 117 -1.55 -1.90 16.57
N ILE A 118 -1.92 -1.84 15.29
CA ILE A 118 -0.97 -1.85 14.18
C ILE A 118 -0.32 -0.47 14.04
N GLN A 119 1.00 -0.45 14.04
CA GLN A 119 1.82 0.76 13.92
C GLN A 119 2.20 1.04 12.46
N LYS A 120 2.61 2.29 12.17
CA LYS A 120 3.07 2.71 10.82
C LYS A 120 4.21 1.86 10.30
N GLU A 121 5.08 1.36 11.18
CA GLU A 121 6.20 0.51 10.79
C GLU A 121 5.75 -0.74 10.01
N PHE A 122 4.69 -1.43 10.45
CA PHE A 122 4.17 -2.62 9.77
C PHE A 122 3.58 -2.28 8.40
N PHE A 123 2.97 -1.11 8.27
CA PHE A 123 2.49 -0.60 6.99
C PHE A 123 3.63 -0.22 6.04
N ASN A 124 4.73 0.34 6.55
CA ASN A 124 5.92 0.62 5.75
C ASN A 124 6.61 -0.67 5.30
N LYS A 125 6.67 -1.69 6.16
CA LYS A 125 7.15 -3.05 5.80
C LYS A 125 6.26 -3.68 4.72
N PHE A 126 4.94 -3.62 4.91
CA PHE A 126 3.96 -4.05 3.90
C PHE A 126 4.17 -3.31 2.57
N ARG A 127 4.35 -1.99 2.60
CA ARG A 127 4.63 -1.15 1.42
C ARG A 127 5.85 -1.66 0.68
N ALA A 128 6.98 -1.82 1.38
CA ALA A 128 8.24 -2.23 0.78
C ALA A 128 8.11 -3.59 0.06
N SER A 129 7.49 -4.59 0.71
CA SER A 129 7.26 -5.90 0.12
C SER A 129 6.29 -5.87 -1.07
N LEU A 130 5.23 -5.05 -0.99
CA LEU A 130 4.30 -4.90 -2.12
C LEU A 130 4.97 -4.19 -3.30
N ASP A 131 5.74 -3.13 -3.05
CA ASP A 131 6.47 -2.38 -4.08
C ASP A 131 7.48 -3.28 -4.81
N ASP A 132 8.22 -4.11 -4.08
CA ASP A 132 9.16 -5.10 -4.64
C ASP A 132 8.41 -6.21 -5.42
N PHE A 133 7.24 -6.65 -4.93
CA PHE A 133 6.39 -7.57 -5.69
C PHE A 133 5.91 -6.95 -7.01
N MET A 134 5.42 -5.71 -6.99
CA MET A 134 4.97 -5.01 -8.19
C MET A 134 6.08 -4.86 -9.22
N GLN A 135 7.27 -4.44 -8.78
CA GLN A 135 8.46 -4.28 -9.63
C GLN A 135 8.84 -5.58 -10.35
N ARG A 136 8.82 -6.71 -9.64
CA ARG A 136 9.24 -8.01 -10.19
C ARG A 136 8.17 -8.69 -11.04
N GLN A 137 6.89 -8.38 -10.81
CA GLN A 137 5.76 -9.16 -11.35
C GLN A 137 4.89 -8.36 -12.33
N SER A 138 5.26 -7.13 -12.65
CA SER A 138 4.56 -6.30 -13.64
C SER A 138 5.53 -5.69 -14.64
N SER A 139 5.00 -5.13 -15.72
CA SER A 139 5.74 -4.40 -16.74
C SER A 139 6.22 -3.06 -16.17
N TRP A 140 7.38 -3.08 -15.54
CA TRP A 140 7.94 -1.95 -14.80
C TRP A 140 8.84 -1.07 -15.68
N ASN A 141 8.55 0.24 -15.72
CA ASN A 141 9.35 1.27 -16.37
C ASN A 141 9.25 2.58 -15.56
N ASP A 142 9.94 3.64 -15.98
CA ASP A 142 9.99 4.91 -15.23
C ASP A 142 8.59 5.54 -15.03
N ASN A 143 7.72 5.48 -16.04
CA ASN A 143 6.35 5.98 -15.93
C ASN A 143 5.52 5.15 -14.94
N ALA A 144 5.61 3.81 -15.04
CA ALA A 144 4.95 2.90 -14.13
C ALA A 144 5.40 3.12 -12.68
N ALA A 145 6.70 3.30 -12.46
CA ALA A 145 7.27 3.59 -11.15
C ALA A 145 6.75 4.92 -10.59
N ALA A 146 6.73 5.98 -11.41
CA ALA A 146 6.23 7.29 -11.00
C ALA A 146 4.75 7.24 -10.58
N VAL A 147 3.90 6.62 -11.41
CA VAL A 147 2.46 6.45 -11.15
C VAL A 147 2.22 5.61 -9.90
N TRP A 148 2.90 4.48 -9.77
CA TRP A 148 2.76 3.60 -8.60
C TRP A 148 3.17 4.32 -7.32
N ASN A 149 4.33 4.99 -7.33
CA ASN A 149 4.83 5.73 -6.16
C ASN A 149 3.87 6.84 -5.75
N LYS A 150 3.35 7.62 -6.71
CA LYS A 150 2.35 8.67 -6.44
C LYS A 150 1.07 8.09 -5.82
N ALA A 151 0.56 6.98 -6.38
CA ALA A 151 -0.63 6.32 -5.86
C ALA A 151 -0.41 5.76 -4.44
N SER A 152 0.73 5.11 -4.21
CA SER A 152 1.14 4.61 -2.90
C SER A 152 1.31 5.76 -1.90
N ASP A 153 1.98 6.85 -2.26
CA ASP A 153 2.17 8.01 -1.37
C ASP A 153 0.84 8.64 -0.95
N ASN A 154 -0.10 8.83 -1.88
CA ASN A 154 -1.45 9.28 -1.55
C ASN A 154 -2.18 8.33 -0.61
N PHE A 155 -2.07 7.03 -0.86
CA PHE A 155 -2.70 6.00 -0.03
C PHE A 155 -2.15 6.04 1.40
N TYR A 156 -0.82 6.03 1.56
CA TYR A 156 -0.18 6.06 2.87
C TYR A 156 -0.36 7.39 3.59
N PHE A 157 -0.46 8.51 2.86
CA PHE A 157 -0.81 9.82 3.44
C PHE A 157 -2.16 9.76 4.17
N VAL A 158 -3.22 9.31 3.50
CA VAL A 158 -4.56 9.21 4.11
C VAL A 158 -4.58 8.15 5.22
N LEU A 159 -3.99 6.99 4.96
CA LEU A 159 -3.92 5.90 5.92
C LEU A 159 -3.25 6.33 7.23
N PHE A 160 -2.09 6.98 7.16
CA PHE A 160 -1.31 7.38 8.33
C PHE A 160 -1.95 8.53 9.10
N ALA A 161 -2.56 9.48 8.40
CA ALA A 161 -3.36 10.51 9.04
C ALA A 161 -4.50 9.86 9.87
N SER A 162 -5.22 8.89 9.30
CA SER A 162 -6.24 8.14 10.05
C SER A 162 -5.66 7.28 11.19
N LEU A 163 -4.48 6.67 11.01
CA LEU A 163 -3.82 5.88 12.05
C LEU A 163 -3.44 6.75 13.26
N ASP A 164 -3.05 8.00 13.00
CA ASP A 164 -2.78 9.00 14.04
C ASP A 164 -4.05 9.54 14.71
N GLY A 165 -5.23 9.25 14.16
CA GLY A 165 -6.52 9.77 14.64
C GLY A 165 -6.96 11.07 13.99
N ASN A 166 -6.33 11.45 12.88
CA ASN A 166 -6.60 12.65 12.10
C ASN A 166 -7.06 12.25 10.67
N PRO A 167 -8.22 11.60 10.48
CA PRO A 167 -8.67 11.16 9.16
C PRO A 167 -8.77 12.32 8.17
N VAL A 168 -8.43 12.07 6.90
CA VAL A 168 -8.45 13.08 5.83
C VAL A 168 -9.84 13.12 5.21
N ASN A 169 -10.51 14.28 5.26
CA ASN A 169 -11.81 14.51 4.62
C ASN A 169 -11.64 14.94 3.16
#